data_AF-A0A1Q7GDT2-F1
#
_entry.id   AF-A0A1Q7GDT2-F1
#
_cell.length_a   1.000
_cell.length_b   1.000
_cell.length_c   1.000
_cell.angle_alpha   90.00
_cell.angle_beta   90.00
_cell.angle_gamma   90.00
#
_symmetry.space_group_name_H-M   'P 1'
#
loop_
_entity.id
_entity.type
_entity.pdbx_description
1 polymer ?
#
loop_
_entity_poly.entity_id
_entity_poly.type
_entity_poly.pdbx_seq_one_letter_code
_entity_poly.pdbx_strand_id
1 'polypeptide(L)'
;PSLPNYLWLEAGTNFGILNDSDPSINHQSTTAHLVTQLKNAGVSWKTYQEDISGTNCPLTSVNKYAPKHNPFVYFDDVTNTNDPNSAYCIAHVRPFTEMAADLQNNTVAQYVFITPNLCDDGHDSCAPVSDPIRQTDNWLAANVPAILNSTAYQTGGALFITWDEGVGGDGPIGMIVLSPYAKGGGYSNSIHYTHGSLLRTVEEIFGVSLLGDAAVQTDLSDLFSNPGPPAAPASLSAIPGDSSVALSWATSTGANSYNVKRSLTTGGPYGPVTSVTTTNFTDTGLTNGTTYYYVVTASNASGESGNSPETSATPNVAPPPAPTNLTATAGNMQVALNWTAAAGAVSYQVNRGTTNGGPYGTVVASGLTATSVTDNTVVNGTTYYYVVVAVNSGGVSPNSNQASATPAAAPNPVLEVNAGGGAVGGFAADSGFSGGQTGSTTASIDLSGAIYPAPQAVYQTWRTGIKKSPNFSYTLSGLAAGSAYSLRLHFAENSVSRSGARKFDVTVNGVKVLSAFDVFAAAGGKNKAVIKGFTTTANAGGQIVVSFTAVTAAQDPIINGIEVDY
;
A
#
# COMPACT_ATOMS: atom_id res chain seq x y z
N PRO A 1 54.92 12.57 -34.80
CA PRO A 1 53.73 12.61 -35.68
C PRO A 1 52.50 12.33 -34.81
N SER A 2 51.43 13.08 -35.03
CA SER A 2 50.25 13.03 -34.17
C SER A 2 49.46 11.74 -34.31
N LEU A 3 49.25 11.26 -35.54
CA LEU A 3 48.28 10.20 -35.81
C LEU A 3 48.52 8.90 -35.00
N PRO A 4 49.76 8.36 -34.92
CA PRO A 4 50.01 7.14 -34.15
C PRO A 4 49.58 7.23 -32.69
N ASN A 5 49.72 8.40 -32.06
CA ASN A 5 49.38 8.63 -30.66
C ASN A 5 47.86 8.67 -30.45
N TYR A 6 47.11 9.33 -31.35
CA TYR A 6 45.65 9.31 -31.32
C TYR A 6 45.07 7.91 -31.57
N LEU A 7 45.65 7.12 -32.48
CA LEU A 7 45.24 5.73 -32.69
C LEU A 7 45.54 4.86 -31.46
N TRP A 8 46.67 5.09 -30.79
CA TRP A 8 46.99 4.40 -29.54
C TRP A 8 45.96 4.74 -28.46
N LEU A 9 45.57 6.01 -28.33
CA LEU A 9 44.56 6.43 -27.36
C LEU A 9 43.17 5.81 -27.63
N GLU A 10 42.83 5.54 -28.90
CA GLU A 10 41.54 4.97 -29.29
C GLU A 10 41.50 3.43 -29.30
N ALA A 11 42.64 2.75 -29.56
CA ALA A 11 42.68 1.31 -29.78
C ALA A 11 43.75 0.54 -29.00
N GLY A 12 44.57 1.23 -28.19
CA GLY A 12 45.66 0.61 -27.44
C GLY A 12 46.83 0.18 -28.34
N THR A 13 46.86 0.61 -29.60
CA THR A 13 47.93 0.36 -30.57
C THR A 13 47.90 1.40 -31.69
N ASN A 14 49.04 1.62 -32.35
CA ASN A 14 49.13 2.47 -33.54
C ASN A 14 49.02 1.70 -34.86
N PHE A 15 48.77 0.39 -34.82
CA PHE A 15 48.68 -0.49 -36.00
C PHE A 15 49.93 -0.50 -36.90
N GLY A 16 51.10 -0.10 -36.36
CA GLY A 16 52.34 0.04 -37.13
C GLY A 16 52.41 1.31 -37.99
N ILE A 17 51.48 2.25 -37.82
CA ILE A 17 51.51 3.55 -38.49
C ILE A 17 52.55 4.45 -37.80
N LEU A 18 53.39 5.10 -38.60
CA LEU A 18 54.50 5.95 -38.15
C LEU A 18 54.52 7.33 -38.82
N ASN A 19 53.41 7.73 -39.45
CA ASN A 19 53.29 8.99 -40.19
C ASN A 19 51.88 9.60 -40.02
N ASP A 20 51.68 10.80 -40.55
CA ASP A 20 50.42 11.58 -40.47
C ASP A 20 49.60 11.53 -41.78
N SER A 21 49.74 10.46 -42.57
CA SER A 21 48.98 10.36 -43.83
C SER A 21 47.48 10.21 -43.56
N ASP A 22 46.67 10.79 -44.45
CA ASP A 22 45.20 10.82 -44.34
C ASP A 22 44.56 9.42 -44.28
N PRO A 23 43.28 9.31 -43.84
CA PRO A 23 42.51 8.08 -43.82
C PRO A 23 42.53 7.27 -45.13
N SER A 24 42.61 7.94 -46.29
CA SER A 24 42.73 7.26 -47.59
C SER A 24 43.93 6.31 -47.72
N ILE A 25 44.96 6.47 -46.87
CA ILE A 25 46.16 5.63 -46.83
C ILE A 25 46.19 4.80 -45.55
N ASN A 26 45.90 5.42 -44.39
CA ASN A 26 46.12 4.82 -43.08
C ASN A 26 44.84 4.24 -42.43
N HIS A 27 43.72 4.11 -43.14
CA HIS A 27 42.51 3.53 -42.58
C HIS A 27 42.68 2.07 -42.14
N GLN A 28 41.84 1.67 -41.17
CA GLN A 28 41.88 0.39 -40.49
C GLN A 28 40.53 -0.32 -40.62
N SER A 29 40.55 -1.58 -41.05
CA SER A 29 39.35 -2.40 -41.23
C SER A 29 38.92 -3.14 -39.95
N THR A 30 39.48 -2.78 -38.80
CA THR A 30 39.23 -3.44 -37.52
C THR A 30 38.12 -2.74 -36.74
N THR A 31 37.37 -3.51 -35.95
CA THR A 31 36.39 -3.00 -34.98
C THR A 31 36.94 -3.01 -33.55
N ALA A 32 38.23 -3.32 -33.38
CA ALA A 32 38.89 -3.39 -32.08
C ALA A 32 39.39 -2.01 -31.63
N HIS A 33 38.45 -1.11 -31.37
CA HIS A 33 38.71 0.25 -30.87
C HIS A 33 37.55 0.72 -29.97
N LEU A 34 37.80 1.74 -29.16
CA LEU A 34 36.96 2.13 -28.03
C LEU A 34 35.53 2.49 -28.45
N VAL A 35 35.32 3.37 -29.43
CA VAL A 35 33.95 3.83 -29.72
C VAL A 35 33.05 2.74 -30.27
N THR A 36 33.61 1.69 -30.87
CA THR A 36 32.84 0.51 -31.26
C THR A 36 32.51 -0.37 -30.05
N GLN A 37 33.38 -0.47 -29.05
CA GLN A 37 33.02 -1.09 -27.77
C GLN A 37 31.92 -0.31 -27.03
N LEU A 38 32.04 1.02 -26.98
CA LEU A 38 31.04 1.89 -26.33
C LEU A 38 29.66 1.75 -26.99
N LYS A 39 29.61 1.78 -28.33
CA LYS A 39 28.39 1.50 -29.10
C LYS A 39 27.76 0.16 -28.72
N ASN A 40 28.58 -0.90 -28.67
CA ASN A 40 28.10 -2.25 -28.34
C ASN A 40 27.59 -2.35 -26.88
N ALA A 41 28.13 -1.54 -25.97
CA ALA A 41 27.68 -1.42 -24.58
C ALA A 41 26.47 -0.48 -24.40
N GLY A 42 25.97 0.13 -25.48
CA GLY A 42 24.89 1.12 -25.40
C GLY A 42 25.31 2.46 -24.81
N VAL A 43 26.61 2.74 -24.74
CA VAL A 43 27.17 4.02 -24.30
C VAL A 43 27.19 4.98 -25.49
N SER A 44 26.48 6.10 -25.36
CA SER A 44 26.50 7.15 -26.39
C SER A 44 27.88 7.82 -26.47
N TRP A 45 28.35 8.08 -27.69
CA TRP A 45 29.60 8.79 -27.92
C TRP A 45 29.45 9.89 -28.96
N LYS A 46 30.31 10.90 -28.90
CA LYS A 46 30.42 11.94 -29.93
C LYS A 46 31.84 12.52 -29.89
N THR A 47 32.34 12.99 -31.02
CA THR A 47 33.51 13.85 -31.05
C THR A 47 33.15 15.23 -31.60
N TYR A 48 33.74 16.26 -31.01
CA TYR A 48 33.60 17.65 -31.42
C TYR A 48 34.92 18.13 -32.00
N GLN A 49 34.92 18.39 -33.30
CA GLN A 49 36.09 18.79 -34.08
C GLN A 49 35.90 20.25 -34.50
N GLU A 50 36.86 21.12 -34.22
CA GLU A 50 36.80 22.49 -34.73
C GLU A 50 36.97 22.55 -36.25
N ASP A 51 36.39 23.59 -36.86
CA ASP A 51 36.54 23.92 -38.28
C ASP A 51 35.98 22.93 -39.31
N ILE A 52 35.24 21.88 -38.88
CA ILE A 52 34.45 21.03 -39.78
C ILE A 52 33.02 21.54 -40.00
N SER A 53 32.41 21.19 -41.13
CA SER A 53 31.03 21.60 -41.47
C SER A 53 29.94 20.77 -40.79
N GLY A 54 30.23 19.52 -40.43
CA GLY A 54 29.23 18.56 -39.93
C GLY A 54 28.26 18.06 -40.99
N THR A 55 28.46 18.38 -42.27
CA THR A 55 27.63 17.90 -43.38
C THR A 55 28.19 16.63 -44.02
N ASN A 56 29.51 16.42 -43.91
CA ASN A 56 30.24 15.31 -44.52
C ASN A 56 31.19 14.71 -43.47
N CYS A 57 31.55 13.43 -43.63
CA CYS A 57 32.60 12.80 -42.85
C CYS A 57 33.96 13.46 -43.21
N PRO A 58 34.70 14.04 -42.24
CA PRO A 58 35.86 14.88 -42.54
C PRO A 58 37.13 14.02 -42.74
N LEU A 59 37.23 13.39 -43.91
CA LEU A 59 38.32 12.45 -44.26
C LEU A 59 39.60 13.12 -44.76
N THR A 60 39.59 14.44 -44.97
CA THR A 60 40.74 15.23 -45.45
C THR A 60 40.78 16.57 -44.72
N SER A 61 41.94 17.22 -44.67
CA SER A 61 42.07 18.55 -44.06
C SER A 61 41.14 19.57 -44.73
N VAL A 62 40.46 20.37 -43.90
CA VAL A 62 39.55 21.43 -44.34
C VAL A 62 39.68 22.61 -43.38
N ASN A 63 39.78 23.84 -43.89
CA ASN A 63 40.10 25.00 -43.07
C ASN A 63 41.36 24.75 -42.21
N LYS A 64 41.23 24.75 -40.88
CA LYS A 64 42.29 24.35 -39.94
C LYS A 64 42.04 23.02 -39.24
N TYR A 65 41.05 22.25 -39.69
CA TYR A 65 40.86 20.87 -39.27
C TYR A 65 41.89 19.95 -39.95
N ALA A 66 42.45 19.01 -39.18
CA ALA A 66 43.36 17.99 -39.69
C ALA A 66 42.89 16.58 -39.27
N PRO A 67 42.67 15.63 -40.21
CA PRO A 67 42.22 14.28 -39.89
C PRO A 67 43.12 13.55 -38.90
N LYS A 68 44.43 13.76 -38.96
CA LYS A 68 45.43 13.15 -38.06
C LYS A 68 45.20 13.40 -36.56
N HIS A 69 44.35 14.37 -36.19
CA HIS A 69 43.96 14.67 -34.80
C HIS A 69 42.59 14.12 -34.40
N ASN A 70 41.96 13.36 -35.31
CA ASN A 70 40.67 12.72 -35.14
C ASN A 70 40.82 11.20 -35.41
N PRO A 71 41.07 10.38 -34.38
CA PRO A 71 41.32 8.95 -34.59
C PRO A 71 40.13 8.22 -35.21
N PHE A 72 38.91 8.67 -34.94
CA PHE A 72 37.68 7.97 -35.34
C PHE A 72 37.50 7.89 -36.86
N VAL A 73 38.03 8.86 -37.63
CA VAL A 73 37.93 8.84 -39.11
C VAL A 73 38.91 7.88 -39.78
N TYR A 74 39.73 7.16 -39.02
CA TYR A 74 40.61 6.12 -39.56
C TYR A 74 40.01 4.72 -39.46
N PHE A 75 38.83 4.54 -38.87
CA PHE A 75 38.20 3.22 -38.75
C PHE A 75 37.08 3.05 -39.78
N ASP A 76 37.11 1.94 -40.52
CA ASP A 76 36.20 1.69 -41.65
C ASP A 76 34.74 1.48 -41.21
N ASP A 77 34.53 0.93 -40.02
CA ASP A 77 33.21 0.74 -39.43
C ASP A 77 32.58 2.07 -38.94
N VAL A 78 33.39 3.10 -38.71
CA VAL A 78 32.93 4.47 -38.47
C VAL A 78 32.65 5.19 -39.80
N THR A 79 33.59 5.12 -40.73
CA THR A 79 33.59 5.91 -41.97
C THR A 79 32.90 5.23 -43.15
N ASN A 80 32.35 4.03 -42.97
CA ASN A 80 31.84 3.19 -44.06
C ASN A 80 32.89 3.01 -45.17
N THR A 81 34.11 2.62 -44.77
CA THR A 81 35.27 2.44 -45.67
C THR A 81 35.62 3.73 -46.43
N ASN A 82 35.98 4.79 -45.70
CA ASN A 82 36.35 6.11 -46.26
C ASN A 82 35.26 6.76 -47.14
N ASP A 83 33.98 6.61 -46.78
CA ASP A 83 32.87 7.29 -47.48
C ASP A 83 32.62 8.68 -46.86
N PRO A 84 32.85 9.78 -47.61
CA PRO A 84 32.57 11.13 -47.12
C PRO A 84 31.07 11.37 -46.79
N ASN A 85 30.17 10.51 -47.26
CA ASN A 85 28.73 10.56 -46.98
C ASN A 85 28.30 9.57 -45.90
N SER A 86 29.24 8.94 -45.18
CA SER A 86 28.90 8.00 -44.09
C SER A 86 28.01 8.67 -43.06
N ALA A 87 26.74 8.25 -43.02
CA ALA A 87 25.75 8.78 -42.10
C ALA A 87 26.16 8.54 -40.64
N TYR A 88 26.81 7.40 -40.36
CA TYR A 88 27.27 7.07 -39.01
C TYR A 88 28.43 8.00 -38.58
N CYS A 89 29.43 8.20 -39.45
CA CYS A 89 30.50 9.17 -39.19
C CYS A 89 29.93 10.58 -38.99
N ILE A 90 29.08 11.06 -39.90
CA ILE A 90 28.48 12.40 -39.82
C ILE A 90 27.69 12.59 -38.53
N ALA A 91 26.98 11.55 -38.04
CA ALA A 91 26.21 11.64 -36.81
C ALA A 91 27.08 11.77 -35.54
N HIS A 92 28.31 11.25 -35.54
CA HIS A 92 29.17 11.19 -34.35
C HIS A 92 30.35 12.16 -34.41
N VAL A 93 30.84 12.52 -35.59
CA VAL A 93 31.92 13.49 -35.81
C VAL A 93 31.30 14.85 -36.12
N ARG A 94 31.14 15.68 -35.08
CA ARG A 94 30.34 16.90 -35.12
C ARG A 94 31.20 18.18 -35.02
N PRO A 95 30.74 19.30 -35.61
CA PRO A 95 31.39 20.60 -35.42
C PRO A 95 31.46 20.98 -33.96
N PHE A 96 32.59 21.50 -33.51
CA PHE A 96 32.77 21.98 -32.15
C PHE A 96 31.74 23.03 -31.72
N THR A 97 31.28 23.85 -32.66
CA THR A 97 30.24 24.87 -32.44
C THR A 97 28.90 24.31 -31.95
N GLU A 98 28.63 23.01 -32.15
CA GLU A 98 27.42 22.35 -31.65
C GLU A 98 27.50 22.00 -30.15
N MET A 99 28.72 21.86 -29.59
CA MET A 99 28.92 21.37 -28.22
C MET A 99 28.23 22.24 -27.18
N ALA A 100 28.30 23.57 -27.32
CA ALA A 100 27.71 24.50 -26.37
C ALA A 100 26.19 24.30 -26.23
N ALA A 101 25.49 24.05 -27.35
CA ALA A 101 24.06 23.77 -27.33
C ALA A 101 23.76 22.41 -26.69
N ASP A 102 24.56 21.38 -26.98
CA ASP A 102 24.39 20.05 -26.40
C ASP A 102 24.63 20.03 -24.88
N LEU A 103 25.61 20.80 -24.39
CA LEU A 103 25.84 20.98 -22.95
C LEU A 103 24.68 21.73 -22.27
N GLN A 104 24.13 22.77 -22.90
CA GLN A 104 23.01 23.56 -22.35
C GLN A 104 21.70 22.78 -22.34
N ASN A 105 21.46 21.96 -23.37
CA ASN A 105 20.24 21.18 -23.53
C ASN A 105 20.30 19.80 -22.85
N ASN A 106 21.41 19.46 -22.19
CA ASN A 106 21.65 18.15 -21.59
C ASN A 106 21.53 16.99 -22.58
N THR A 107 21.97 17.21 -23.83
CA THR A 107 21.97 16.23 -24.92
C THR A 107 23.37 15.77 -25.31
N VAL A 108 24.40 16.20 -24.58
CA VAL A 108 25.78 15.72 -24.75
C VAL A 108 25.88 14.20 -24.54
N ALA A 109 26.74 13.54 -25.32
CA ALA A 109 26.99 12.11 -25.20
C ALA A 109 27.71 11.74 -23.90
N GLN A 110 27.66 10.45 -23.51
CA GLN A 110 28.36 9.95 -22.32
C GLN A 110 29.88 9.98 -22.49
N TYR A 111 30.39 9.62 -23.67
CA TYR A 111 31.80 9.79 -24.03
C TYR A 111 31.94 10.92 -25.06
N VAL A 112 32.81 11.88 -24.77
CA VAL A 112 33.07 13.02 -25.64
C VAL A 112 34.57 13.17 -25.88
N PHE A 113 34.95 13.29 -27.15
CA PHE A 113 36.33 13.61 -27.54
C PHE A 113 36.36 14.97 -28.22
N ILE A 114 37.21 15.89 -27.75
CA ILE A 114 37.28 17.27 -28.27
C ILE A 114 38.66 17.49 -28.87
N THR A 115 38.70 17.98 -30.11
CA THR A 115 39.95 18.33 -30.79
C THR A 115 39.88 19.80 -31.24
N PRO A 116 40.71 20.68 -30.67
CA PRO A 116 40.91 22.03 -31.18
C PRO A 116 41.49 22.01 -32.61
N ASN A 117 41.28 23.08 -33.36
CA ASN A 117 41.88 23.21 -34.69
C ASN A 117 43.40 23.46 -34.59
N LEU A 118 44.11 23.40 -35.71
CA LEU A 118 45.57 23.58 -35.77
C LEU A 118 46.10 24.85 -35.09
N CYS A 119 45.31 25.92 -34.96
CA CYS A 119 45.77 27.09 -34.24
C CYS A 119 45.63 26.99 -32.72
N ASP A 120 44.72 26.16 -32.23
CA ASP A 120 44.35 26.12 -30.81
C ASP A 120 44.85 24.82 -30.12
N ASP A 121 45.46 23.90 -30.88
CA ASP A 121 45.99 22.60 -30.45
C ASP A 121 47.31 22.67 -29.64
N GLY A 122 47.97 23.82 -29.66
CA GLY A 122 49.22 24.09 -28.93
C GLY A 122 50.49 23.74 -29.70
N HIS A 123 50.36 23.33 -30.96
CA HIS A 123 51.46 23.03 -31.87
C HIS A 123 51.77 24.22 -32.78
N ASP A 124 50.78 24.78 -33.49
CA ASP A 124 51.03 25.79 -34.50
C ASP A 124 50.87 27.23 -33.98
N SER A 125 51.72 28.13 -34.51
CA SER A 125 51.66 29.55 -34.18
C SER A 125 50.76 30.28 -35.17
N CYS A 126 49.64 30.81 -34.68
CA CYS A 126 48.69 31.54 -35.52
C CYS A 126 48.51 33.01 -35.10
N ALA A 127 48.40 33.89 -36.10
CA ALA A 127 48.05 35.28 -35.86
C ALA A 127 46.62 35.43 -35.31
N PRO A 128 46.34 36.45 -34.46
CA PRO A 128 47.26 37.51 -34.02
C PRO A 128 48.09 37.15 -32.79
N VAL A 129 47.79 36.05 -32.07
CA VAL A 129 48.45 35.69 -30.80
C VAL A 129 49.90 35.31 -31.04
N SER A 130 50.17 34.53 -32.08
CA SER A 130 51.49 34.05 -32.52
C SER A 130 52.31 33.36 -31.42
N ASP A 131 51.63 32.74 -30.47
CA ASP A 131 52.20 32.00 -29.34
C ASP A 131 51.30 30.77 -29.10
N PRO A 132 51.73 29.56 -29.51
CA PRO A 132 50.90 28.35 -29.46
C PRO A 132 50.39 28.03 -28.05
N ILE A 133 51.25 28.19 -27.04
CA ILE A 133 50.89 27.87 -25.65
C ILE A 133 49.86 28.86 -25.13
N ARG A 134 50.08 30.16 -25.35
CA ARG A 134 49.11 31.18 -24.94
C ARG A 134 47.80 31.05 -25.71
N GLN A 135 47.86 30.59 -26.95
CA GLN A 135 46.68 30.37 -27.76
C GLN A 135 45.82 29.21 -27.21
N THR A 136 46.43 28.06 -26.91
CA THR A 136 45.75 26.95 -26.24
C THR A 136 45.21 27.35 -24.87
N ASP A 137 45.95 28.12 -24.08
CA ASP A 137 45.47 28.63 -22.79
C ASP A 137 44.21 29.51 -22.95
N ASN A 138 44.21 30.43 -23.91
CA ASN A 138 43.02 31.24 -24.22
C ASN A 138 41.83 30.38 -24.67
N TRP A 139 42.10 29.35 -25.48
CA TRP A 139 41.08 28.43 -25.97
C TRP A 139 40.47 27.60 -24.83
N LEU A 140 41.30 27.05 -23.94
CA LEU A 140 40.86 26.33 -22.76
C LEU A 140 40.07 27.24 -21.83
N ALA A 141 40.55 28.46 -21.57
CA ALA A 141 39.87 29.45 -20.73
C ALA A 141 38.49 29.84 -21.27
N ALA A 142 38.33 29.88 -22.59
CA ALA A 142 37.04 30.18 -23.22
C ALA A 142 36.05 29.00 -23.16
N ASN A 143 36.52 27.76 -23.27
CA ASN A 143 35.66 26.61 -23.51
C ASN A 143 35.44 25.71 -22.29
N VAL A 144 36.46 25.50 -21.45
CA VAL A 144 36.37 24.62 -20.26
C VAL A 144 35.26 25.06 -19.28
N PRO A 145 35.03 26.36 -18.99
CA PRO A 145 33.96 26.76 -18.07
C PRO A 145 32.56 26.28 -18.48
N ALA A 146 32.27 26.19 -19.78
CA ALA A 146 30.97 25.67 -20.23
C ALA A 146 30.80 24.18 -19.90
N ILE A 147 31.87 23.39 -20.00
CA ILE A 147 31.88 21.98 -19.61
C ILE A 147 31.69 21.85 -18.10
N LEU A 148 32.45 22.59 -17.30
CA LEU A 148 32.37 22.52 -15.83
C LEU A 148 31.00 22.97 -15.27
N ASN A 149 30.31 23.86 -15.97
CA ASN A 149 28.97 24.33 -15.61
C ASN A 149 27.84 23.44 -16.12
N SER A 150 28.13 22.44 -16.96
CA SER A 150 27.11 21.54 -17.50
C SER A 150 26.60 20.54 -16.45
N THR A 151 25.36 20.06 -16.63
CA THR A 151 24.84 18.97 -15.80
C THR A 151 25.71 17.72 -15.91
N ALA A 152 26.20 17.39 -17.11
CA ALA A 152 27.05 16.22 -17.34
C ALA A 152 28.30 16.21 -16.44
N TYR A 153 28.93 17.37 -16.25
CA TYR A 153 30.05 17.50 -15.31
C TYR A 153 29.59 17.45 -13.84
N GLN A 154 28.58 18.25 -13.48
CA GLN A 154 28.14 18.41 -12.09
C GLN A 154 27.57 17.12 -11.48
N THR A 155 27.03 16.21 -12.29
CA THR A 155 26.52 14.91 -11.84
C THR A 155 27.59 13.81 -11.83
N GLY A 156 28.88 14.17 -11.82
CA GLY A 156 29.98 13.21 -11.66
C GLY A 156 30.85 12.99 -12.89
N GLY A 157 30.78 13.86 -13.90
CA GLY A 157 31.63 13.78 -15.08
C GLY A 157 33.12 14.02 -14.79
N ALA A 158 33.97 13.62 -15.73
CA ALA A 158 35.41 13.87 -15.70
C ALA A 158 35.85 14.48 -17.04
N LEU A 159 36.69 15.51 -16.98
CA LEU A 159 37.35 16.12 -18.13
C LEU A 159 38.85 15.81 -18.02
N PHE A 160 39.37 15.15 -19.05
CA PHE A 160 40.79 14.85 -19.21
C PHE A 160 41.35 15.80 -20.29
N ILE A 161 42.39 16.55 -19.96
CA ILE A 161 43.11 17.42 -20.90
C ILE A 161 44.52 16.86 -21.04
N THR A 162 44.90 16.49 -22.26
CA THR A 162 46.18 15.86 -22.55
C THR A 162 46.67 16.22 -23.96
N TRP A 163 47.91 15.84 -24.28
CA TRP A 163 48.58 16.11 -25.55
C TRP A 163 48.94 14.80 -26.22
N ASP A 164 48.91 14.76 -27.55
CA ASP A 164 49.27 13.59 -28.35
C ASP A 164 50.76 13.27 -28.26
N GLU A 165 51.63 14.28 -28.31
CA GLU A 165 53.09 14.12 -28.24
C GLU A 165 53.79 15.27 -27.49
N GLY A 166 55.05 15.04 -27.11
CA GLY A 166 55.91 16.06 -26.49
C GLY A 166 56.76 16.80 -27.53
N VAL A 167 57.45 17.86 -27.09
CA VAL A 167 58.37 18.61 -27.98
C VAL A 167 59.55 17.72 -28.39
N GLY A 168 59.49 17.15 -29.59
CA GLY A 168 60.56 16.34 -30.19
C GLY A 168 60.45 14.82 -30.02
N GLY A 169 59.30 14.29 -29.55
CA GLY A 169 59.04 12.85 -29.46
C GLY A 169 57.76 12.51 -28.68
N ASP A 170 57.54 11.22 -28.39
CA ASP A 170 56.27 10.72 -27.81
C ASP A 170 56.01 11.13 -26.34
N GLY A 171 56.94 11.83 -25.69
CA GLY A 171 56.73 12.35 -24.34
C GLY A 171 57.94 13.05 -23.73
N PRO A 172 57.81 13.55 -22.48
CA PRO A 172 56.60 13.50 -21.65
C PRO A 172 55.48 14.42 -22.16
N ILE A 173 54.23 14.00 -21.94
CA ILE A 173 53.01 14.76 -22.23
C ILE A 173 52.33 15.23 -20.94
N GLY A 174 51.53 16.30 -21.02
CA GLY A 174 50.72 16.76 -19.88
C GLY A 174 49.46 15.92 -19.69
N MET A 175 48.99 15.83 -18.44
CA MET A 175 47.67 15.27 -18.10
C MET A 175 47.06 16.12 -16.98
N ILE A 176 45.87 16.67 -17.24
CA ILE A 176 45.07 17.40 -16.27
C ILE A 176 43.71 16.71 -16.16
N VAL A 177 43.30 16.40 -14.94
CA VAL A 177 42.00 15.80 -14.65
C VAL A 177 41.17 16.76 -13.81
N LEU A 178 39.99 17.11 -14.33
CA LEU A 178 38.98 17.90 -13.64
C LEU A 178 37.75 17.02 -13.43
N SER A 179 37.32 16.86 -12.18
CA SER A 179 36.10 16.13 -11.83
C SER A 179 35.63 16.55 -10.44
N PRO A 180 34.32 16.52 -10.13
CA PRO A 180 33.84 16.59 -8.76
C PRO A 180 34.41 15.51 -7.84
N TYR A 181 34.92 14.41 -8.42
CA TYR A 181 35.57 13.32 -7.71
C TYR A 181 37.09 13.34 -7.79
N ALA A 182 37.72 14.30 -8.48
CA ALA A 182 39.18 14.42 -8.50
C ALA A 182 39.71 14.78 -7.10
N LYS A 183 40.93 14.38 -6.76
CA LYS A 183 41.54 14.72 -5.44
C LYS A 183 41.64 16.24 -5.19
N GLY A 184 41.67 17.05 -6.24
CA GLY A 184 41.68 18.52 -6.16
C GLY A 184 42.95 19.09 -5.52
N GLY A 185 42.90 20.37 -5.11
CA GLY A 185 43.97 21.00 -4.31
C GLY A 185 45.35 21.10 -4.99
N GLY A 186 45.44 20.95 -6.31
CA GLY A 186 46.70 20.89 -7.04
C GLY A 186 47.45 19.56 -6.88
N TYR A 187 46.73 18.47 -6.54
CA TYR A 187 47.30 17.14 -6.43
C TYR A 187 48.06 16.73 -7.70
N SER A 188 49.25 16.18 -7.52
CA SER A 188 50.05 15.55 -8.56
C SER A 188 50.76 14.31 -7.99
N ASN A 189 51.13 13.39 -8.87
CA ASN A 189 51.88 12.18 -8.52
C ASN A 189 53.05 11.96 -9.50
N SER A 190 53.86 10.93 -9.23
CA SER A 190 54.97 10.51 -10.10
C SER A 190 54.72 9.15 -10.73
N ILE A 191 53.46 8.71 -10.81
CA ILE A 191 53.09 7.44 -11.43
C ILE A 191 53.28 7.59 -12.94
N HIS A 192 53.89 6.59 -13.56
CA HIS A 192 54.10 6.59 -15.00
C HIS A 192 52.78 6.28 -15.72
N TYR A 193 52.32 7.23 -16.53
CA TYR A 193 51.12 7.11 -17.35
C TYR A 193 51.44 7.25 -18.84
N THR A 194 50.62 6.61 -19.67
CA THR A 194 50.70 6.65 -21.14
C THR A 194 49.32 6.95 -21.73
N HIS A 195 49.23 7.08 -23.06
CA HIS A 195 47.92 7.08 -23.74
C HIS A 195 47.08 5.84 -23.42
N GLY A 196 47.73 4.68 -23.26
CA GLY A 196 47.06 3.45 -22.83
C GLY A 196 46.51 3.52 -21.40
N SER A 197 47.11 4.32 -20.50
CA SER A 197 46.55 4.59 -19.16
C SER A 197 45.22 5.33 -19.22
N LEU A 198 45.11 6.32 -20.10
CA LEU A 198 43.85 7.05 -20.31
C LEU A 198 42.80 6.12 -20.95
N LEU A 199 43.16 5.37 -21.98
CA LEU A 199 42.26 4.39 -22.61
C LEU A 199 41.74 3.38 -21.57
N ARG A 200 42.63 2.75 -20.80
CA ARG A 200 42.26 1.82 -19.72
C ARG A 200 41.25 2.44 -18.76
N THR A 201 41.53 3.67 -18.32
CA THR A 201 40.65 4.39 -17.38
C THR A 201 39.25 4.56 -17.96
N VAL A 202 39.15 4.95 -19.23
CA VAL A 202 37.85 5.12 -19.91
C VAL A 202 37.14 3.78 -20.07
N GLU A 203 37.86 2.72 -20.44
CA GLU A 203 37.30 1.37 -20.56
C GLU A 203 36.75 0.85 -19.23
N GLU A 204 37.47 1.07 -18.13
CA GLU A 204 37.05 0.72 -16.77
C GLU A 204 35.82 1.55 -16.31
N ILE A 205 35.79 2.85 -16.61
CA ILE A 205 34.64 3.73 -16.30
C ILE A 205 33.36 3.20 -16.96
N PHE A 206 33.45 2.76 -18.22
CA PHE A 206 32.29 2.28 -18.97
C PHE A 206 32.08 0.76 -18.87
N GLY A 207 32.94 0.04 -18.16
CA GLY A 207 32.84 -1.41 -17.98
C GLY A 207 33.00 -2.21 -19.28
N VAL A 208 33.81 -1.72 -20.22
CA VAL A 208 34.12 -2.40 -21.50
C VAL A 208 35.46 -3.15 -21.43
N SER A 209 35.79 -3.93 -22.46
CA SER A 209 36.96 -4.81 -22.45
C SER A 209 38.26 -4.06 -22.73
N LEU A 210 39.33 -4.31 -21.98
CA LEU A 210 40.59 -3.59 -22.17
C LEU A 210 41.26 -3.89 -23.53
N LEU A 211 41.54 -2.86 -24.33
CA LEU A 211 42.12 -2.96 -25.67
C LEU A 211 43.64 -2.83 -25.69
N GLY A 212 44.31 -3.71 -26.43
CA GLY A 212 45.74 -3.58 -26.75
C GLY A 212 46.61 -3.33 -25.51
N ASP A 213 47.41 -2.28 -25.57
CA ASP A 213 48.30 -1.86 -24.49
C ASP A 213 47.55 -1.49 -23.19
N ALA A 214 46.29 -1.01 -23.27
CA ALA A 214 45.51 -0.63 -22.08
C ALA A 214 45.35 -1.78 -21.08
N ALA A 215 45.37 -3.03 -21.55
CA ALA A 215 45.28 -4.22 -20.70
C ALA A 215 46.42 -4.35 -19.67
N VAL A 216 47.56 -3.69 -19.90
CA VAL A 216 48.75 -3.77 -19.03
C VAL A 216 49.17 -2.43 -18.43
N GLN A 217 48.53 -1.32 -18.81
CA GLN A 217 48.84 0.00 -18.27
C GLN A 217 48.26 0.19 -16.86
N THR A 218 48.84 1.12 -16.09
CA THR A 218 48.26 1.62 -14.84
C THR A 218 47.16 2.62 -15.17
N ASP A 219 45.96 2.48 -14.60
CA ASP A 219 44.86 3.43 -14.77
C ASP A 219 45.09 4.75 -13.99
N LEU A 220 44.23 5.74 -14.23
CA LEU A 220 44.30 7.07 -13.62
C LEU A 220 43.54 7.18 -12.29
N SER A 221 43.14 6.07 -11.65
CA SER A 221 42.32 6.09 -10.43
C SER A 221 42.96 6.85 -9.27
N ASP A 222 44.30 6.89 -9.21
CA ASP A 222 45.02 7.70 -8.20
C ASP A 222 44.76 9.21 -8.36
N LEU A 223 44.31 9.71 -9.50
CA LEU A 223 43.93 11.12 -9.65
C LEU A 223 42.56 11.44 -9.03
N PHE A 224 41.79 10.40 -8.69
CA PHE A 224 40.46 10.51 -8.08
C PHE A 224 40.48 10.27 -6.57
N SER A 225 39.56 10.93 -5.88
CA SER A 225 39.25 10.67 -4.48
C SER A 225 38.39 9.41 -4.42
N ASN A 226 38.86 8.38 -3.72
CA ASN A 226 38.02 7.24 -3.38
C ASN A 226 37.00 7.71 -2.33
N PRO A 227 35.68 7.74 -2.61
CA PRO A 227 34.73 7.90 -1.54
C PRO A 227 34.91 6.67 -0.65
N GLY A 228 35.45 6.84 0.55
CA GLY A 228 35.62 5.73 1.48
C GLY A 228 34.29 5.00 1.76
N PRO A 229 34.30 3.94 2.58
CA PRO A 229 33.06 3.31 3.01
C PRO A 229 32.05 4.36 3.49
N PRO A 230 30.74 4.18 3.22
CA PRO A 230 29.75 5.17 3.61
C PRO A 230 29.75 5.41 5.12
N ALA A 231 29.19 6.52 5.56
CA ALA A 231 28.90 6.70 6.99
C ALA A 231 27.87 5.66 7.46
N ALA A 232 27.96 5.25 8.74
CA ALA A 232 26.98 4.37 9.36
C ALA A 232 25.58 4.99 9.28
N PRO A 233 24.52 4.20 8.98
CA PRO A 233 23.16 4.69 8.99
C PRO A 233 22.76 5.30 10.33
N ALA A 234 22.07 6.45 10.30
CA ALA A 234 21.53 7.10 11.49
C ALA A 234 20.05 6.76 11.69
N SER A 235 19.52 7.10 12.87
CA SER A 235 18.08 7.04 13.19
C SER A 235 17.43 5.66 12.94
N LEU A 236 18.13 4.58 13.28
CA LEU A 236 17.54 3.24 13.21
C LEU A 236 16.37 3.11 14.19
N SER A 237 15.19 2.83 13.67
CA SER A 237 13.95 2.60 14.41
C SER A 237 13.53 1.14 14.29
N ALA A 238 12.95 0.58 15.36
CA ALA A 238 12.41 -0.77 15.41
C ALA A 238 11.00 -0.75 16.02
N ILE A 239 10.00 -1.19 15.26
CA ILE A 239 8.60 -1.23 15.66
C ILE A 239 8.17 -2.70 15.77
N PRO A 240 7.79 -3.18 16.97
CA PRO A 240 7.35 -4.56 17.14
C PRO A 240 5.99 -4.81 16.47
N GLY A 241 5.81 -6.01 15.94
CA GLY A 241 4.55 -6.57 15.48
C GLY A 241 4.42 -8.03 15.93
N ASP A 242 3.41 -8.75 15.41
CA ASP A 242 3.24 -10.17 15.72
C ASP A 242 4.30 -10.99 14.98
N SER A 243 5.21 -11.59 15.74
CA SER A 243 6.30 -12.42 15.24
C SER A 243 7.17 -11.68 14.22
N SER A 244 7.24 -10.35 14.34
CA SER A 244 7.97 -9.48 13.41
C SER A 244 8.47 -8.18 14.05
N VAL A 245 9.50 -7.57 13.46
CA VAL A 245 9.94 -6.20 13.75
C VAL A 245 10.10 -5.44 12.44
N ALA A 246 9.41 -4.31 12.30
CA ALA A 246 9.60 -3.39 11.19
C ALA A 246 10.73 -2.41 11.53
N LEU A 247 11.74 -2.34 10.65
CA LEU A 247 12.93 -1.52 10.79
C LEU A 247 12.96 -0.42 9.72
N SER A 248 13.43 0.77 10.10
CA SER A 248 13.72 1.87 9.17
C SER A 248 14.90 2.70 9.64
N TRP A 249 15.64 3.31 8.72
CA TRP A 249 16.83 4.12 8.99
C TRP A 249 17.00 5.26 7.98
N ALA A 250 17.91 6.19 8.26
CA ALA A 250 18.25 7.27 7.33
C ALA A 250 19.23 6.79 6.23
N THR A 251 19.11 7.38 5.04
CA THR A 251 20.03 7.12 3.92
C THR A 251 21.45 7.56 4.26
N SER A 252 22.44 6.71 3.98
CA SER A 252 23.86 7.06 4.00
C SER A 252 24.32 7.49 2.60
N THR A 253 24.86 8.70 2.47
CA THR A 253 25.42 9.20 1.20
C THR A 253 26.50 8.26 0.68
N GLY A 254 26.41 7.90 -0.61
CA GLY A 254 27.36 7.00 -1.27
C GLY A 254 27.14 5.51 -0.98
N ALA A 255 26.09 5.12 -0.26
CA ALA A 255 25.73 3.72 -0.04
C ALA A 255 24.96 3.14 -1.24
N ASN A 256 25.35 1.94 -1.66
CA ASN A 256 24.62 1.15 -2.67
C ASN A 256 23.66 0.14 -2.01
N SER A 257 23.94 -0.28 -0.77
CA SER A 257 23.14 -1.25 -0.02
C SER A 257 23.30 -1.08 1.48
N TYR A 258 22.48 -1.80 2.24
CA TYR A 258 22.49 -1.84 3.70
C TYR A 258 22.40 -3.29 4.19
N ASN A 259 23.25 -3.66 5.16
CA ASN A 259 23.18 -4.96 5.79
C ASN A 259 22.46 -4.84 7.14
N VAL A 260 21.36 -5.58 7.30
CA VAL A 260 20.62 -5.67 8.56
C VAL A 260 21.20 -6.80 9.38
N LYS A 261 21.56 -6.50 10.63
CA LYS A 261 22.16 -7.46 11.55
C LYS A 261 21.37 -7.48 12.86
N ARG A 262 21.31 -8.64 13.51
CA ARG A 262 20.49 -8.88 14.69
C ARG A 262 21.24 -9.67 15.76
N SER A 263 20.93 -9.40 17.02
CA SER A 263 21.42 -10.12 18.19
C SER A 263 20.28 -10.41 19.18
N LEU A 264 20.44 -11.44 20.00
CA LEU A 264 19.61 -11.70 21.19
C LEU A 264 20.19 -11.08 22.46
N THR A 265 21.39 -10.53 22.38
CA THR A 265 22.13 -9.88 23.47
C THR A 265 22.45 -8.44 23.10
N THR A 266 22.19 -7.50 24.02
CA THR A 266 22.56 -6.10 23.84
C THR A 266 24.07 -5.96 23.65
N GLY A 267 24.47 -5.11 22.71
CA GLY A 267 25.87 -4.91 22.32
C GLY A 267 26.43 -5.99 21.38
N GLY A 268 25.63 -6.97 20.98
CA GLY A 268 26.03 -8.04 20.06
C GLY A 268 26.56 -9.31 20.76
N PRO A 269 27.25 -10.21 20.03
CA PRO A 269 27.62 -10.10 18.61
C PRO A 269 26.39 -10.14 17.68
N TYR A 270 26.40 -9.32 16.63
CA TYR A 270 25.29 -9.26 15.67
C TYR A 270 25.53 -10.22 14.49
N GLY A 271 24.59 -11.13 14.27
CA GLY A 271 24.56 -12.00 13.10
C GLY A 271 23.85 -11.34 11.91
N PRO A 272 24.19 -11.72 10.66
CA PRO A 272 23.50 -11.19 9.48
C PRO A 272 22.05 -11.67 9.41
N VAL A 273 21.15 -10.77 9.03
CA VAL A 273 19.75 -11.10 8.68
C VAL A 273 19.57 -11.06 7.18
N THR A 274 19.90 -9.92 6.55
CA THR A 274 19.77 -9.72 5.10
C THR A 274 20.58 -8.51 4.61
N SER A 275 20.63 -8.34 3.29
CA SER A 275 21.11 -7.12 2.62
C SER A 275 19.99 -6.54 1.74
N VAL A 276 19.79 -5.22 1.79
CA VAL A 276 18.72 -4.50 1.07
C VAL A 276 19.25 -3.23 0.42
N THR A 277 18.61 -2.77 -0.65
CA THR A 277 18.92 -1.47 -1.29
C THR A 277 18.02 -0.34 -0.79
N THR A 278 16.96 -0.67 -0.04
CA THR A 278 16.02 0.27 0.58
C THR A 278 16.45 0.66 2.00
N THR A 279 15.84 1.71 2.53
CA THR A 279 16.09 2.20 3.91
C THR A 279 15.10 1.66 4.95
N ASN A 280 14.52 0.50 4.65
CA ASN A 280 13.58 -0.19 5.52
C ASN A 280 13.61 -1.70 5.25
N PHE A 281 13.24 -2.48 6.27
CA PHE A 281 13.14 -3.93 6.21
C PHE A 281 12.20 -4.42 7.32
N THR A 282 11.41 -5.47 7.07
CA THR A 282 10.62 -6.13 8.12
C THR A 282 11.18 -7.51 8.39
N ASP A 283 11.74 -7.70 9.59
CA ASP A 283 12.21 -9.00 10.05
C ASP A 283 11.00 -9.81 10.55
N THR A 284 10.85 -11.05 10.08
CA THR A 284 9.65 -11.89 10.33
C THR A 284 10.05 -13.26 10.85
N GLY A 285 9.10 -14.03 11.38
CA GLY A 285 9.36 -15.34 11.97
C GLY A 285 10.06 -15.27 13.33
N LEU A 286 9.89 -14.15 14.04
CA LEU A 286 10.44 -13.91 15.37
C LEU A 286 9.57 -14.53 16.46
N THR A 287 10.16 -14.81 17.61
CA THR A 287 9.44 -15.31 18.78
C THR A 287 8.89 -14.13 19.57
N ASN A 288 7.56 -14.05 19.72
CA ASN A 288 6.92 -13.04 20.57
C ASN A 288 7.41 -13.12 22.02
N GLY A 289 7.57 -11.95 22.67
CA GLY A 289 8.11 -11.81 24.02
C GLY A 289 9.64 -11.89 24.11
N THR A 290 10.33 -12.21 23.01
CA THR A 290 11.81 -12.20 22.95
C THR A 290 12.28 -10.84 22.45
N THR A 291 13.17 -10.17 23.18
CA THR A 291 13.77 -8.91 22.72
C THR A 291 14.88 -9.19 21.71
N TYR A 292 14.82 -8.51 20.56
CA TYR A 292 15.84 -8.55 19.52
C TYR A 292 16.51 -7.19 19.38
N TYR A 293 17.83 -7.20 19.27
CA TYR A 293 18.67 -6.01 19.11
C TYR A 293 19.16 -5.92 17.68
N TYR A 294 19.05 -4.74 17.06
CA TYR A 294 19.34 -4.51 15.66
C TYR A 294 20.39 -3.42 15.48
N VAL A 295 21.25 -3.66 14.49
CA VAL A 295 22.12 -2.64 13.89
C VAL A 295 22.06 -2.78 12.38
N VAL A 296 22.30 -1.67 11.68
CA VAL A 296 22.40 -1.64 10.23
C VAL A 296 23.72 -1.00 9.83
N THR A 297 24.37 -1.55 8.82
CA THR A 297 25.55 -0.96 8.17
C THR A 297 25.20 -0.54 6.76
N ALA A 298 25.88 0.46 6.23
CA ALA A 298 25.81 0.89 4.84
C ALA A 298 27.01 0.32 4.07
N SER A 299 26.85 -0.01 2.79
CA SER A 299 27.92 -0.58 1.98
C SER A 299 27.94 -0.03 0.56
N ASN A 300 29.16 0.16 0.03
CA ASN A 300 29.45 0.46 -1.36
C ASN A 300 30.67 -0.35 -1.83
N ALA A 301 31.12 -0.11 -3.07
CA ALA A 301 32.29 -0.80 -3.62
C ALA A 301 33.59 -0.59 -2.80
N SER A 302 33.68 0.51 -2.06
CA SER A 302 34.84 0.86 -1.22
C SER A 302 34.81 0.19 0.16
N GLY A 303 33.68 -0.39 0.57
CA GLY A 303 33.56 -1.21 1.77
C GLY A 303 32.25 -1.04 2.54
N GLU A 304 32.25 -1.59 3.76
CA GLU A 304 31.13 -1.53 4.70
C GLU A 304 31.42 -0.51 5.81
N SER A 305 30.41 0.25 6.21
CA SER A 305 30.48 1.20 7.31
C SER A 305 30.58 0.50 8.68
N GLY A 306 30.82 1.29 9.73
CA GLY A 306 30.51 0.87 11.10
C GLY A 306 29.00 0.63 11.30
N ASN A 307 28.63 -0.06 12.39
CA ASN A 307 27.23 -0.26 12.78
C ASN A 307 26.55 1.08 13.10
N SER A 308 25.26 1.20 12.75
CA SER A 308 24.37 2.21 13.33
C SER A 308 24.34 2.12 14.86
N PRO A 309 23.81 3.15 15.55
CA PRO A 309 23.35 2.97 16.93
C PRO A 309 22.42 1.74 17.04
N GLU A 310 22.59 0.96 18.11
CA GLU A 310 21.72 -0.18 18.41
C GLU A 310 20.31 0.30 18.73
N THR A 311 19.31 -0.40 18.21
CA THR A 311 17.93 -0.31 18.69
C THR A 311 17.43 -1.69 19.07
N SER A 312 16.32 -1.78 19.80
CA SER A 312 15.70 -3.07 20.09
C SER A 312 14.19 -3.01 20.04
N ALA A 313 13.58 -4.17 19.78
CA ALA A 313 12.15 -4.36 19.84
C ALA A 313 11.82 -5.77 20.33
N THR A 314 10.69 -5.89 21.03
CA THR A 314 10.15 -7.16 21.52
C THR A 314 8.85 -7.42 20.79
N PRO A 315 8.84 -8.29 19.75
CA PRO A 315 7.63 -8.69 19.05
C PRO A 315 6.55 -9.14 20.03
N ASN A 316 5.31 -8.79 19.75
CA ASN A 316 4.18 -9.16 20.59
C ASN A 316 2.90 -9.26 19.75
N VAL A 317 1.97 -10.10 20.22
CA VAL A 317 0.61 -10.10 19.70
C VAL A 317 -0.11 -8.90 20.31
N ALA A 318 -0.75 -8.07 19.48
CA ALA A 318 -1.60 -7.00 19.99
C ALA A 318 -2.93 -7.58 20.54
N PRO A 319 -3.51 -7.02 21.62
CA PRO A 319 -4.88 -7.33 22.02
C PRO A 319 -5.86 -7.07 20.87
N PRO A 320 -7.00 -7.78 20.81
CA PRO A 320 -8.01 -7.53 19.78
C PRO A 320 -8.63 -6.13 19.94
N PRO A 321 -9.24 -5.58 18.87
CA PRO A 321 -10.13 -4.42 19.01
C PRO A 321 -11.38 -4.79 19.83
N ALA A 322 -12.08 -3.77 20.34
CA ALA A 322 -13.33 -3.99 21.07
C ALA A 322 -14.41 -4.62 20.16
N PRO A 323 -15.21 -5.57 20.67
CA PRO A 323 -16.42 -6.02 19.98
C PRO A 323 -17.39 -4.86 19.73
N THR A 324 -18.21 -4.95 18.69
CA THR A 324 -19.15 -3.88 18.32
C THR A 324 -20.59 -4.40 18.22
N ASN A 325 -21.56 -3.49 18.13
CA ASN A 325 -22.99 -3.79 17.99
C ASN A 325 -23.52 -4.73 19.07
N LEU A 326 -23.05 -4.60 20.32
CA LEU A 326 -23.65 -5.31 21.44
C LEU A 326 -25.10 -4.85 21.58
N THR A 327 -26.03 -5.81 21.59
CA THR A 327 -27.46 -5.64 21.83
C THR A 327 -27.89 -6.48 23.02
N ALA A 328 -28.91 -6.02 23.74
CA ALA A 328 -29.49 -6.70 24.89
C ALA A 328 -31.02 -6.74 24.73
N THR A 329 -31.59 -7.94 24.77
CA THR A 329 -33.04 -8.17 24.63
C THR A 329 -33.59 -8.76 25.93
N ALA A 330 -34.46 -8.03 26.61
CA ALA A 330 -35.10 -8.46 27.84
C ALA A 330 -36.09 -9.61 27.61
N GLY A 331 -36.14 -10.55 28.54
CA GLY A 331 -37.20 -11.53 28.71
C GLY A 331 -37.57 -11.70 30.19
N ASN A 332 -38.36 -12.73 30.51
CA ASN A 332 -38.69 -13.05 31.89
C ASN A 332 -37.49 -13.67 32.60
N MET A 333 -36.91 -12.96 33.58
CA MET A 333 -35.72 -13.38 34.32
C MET A 333 -34.51 -13.71 33.44
N GLN A 334 -34.45 -13.14 32.23
CA GLN A 334 -33.34 -13.36 31.30
C GLN A 334 -33.03 -12.10 30.46
N VAL A 335 -31.79 -12.00 29.99
CA VAL A 335 -31.38 -11.06 28.93
C VAL A 335 -30.59 -11.82 27.87
N ALA A 336 -31.07 -11.82 26.63
CA ALA A 336 -30.32 -12.34 25.49
C ALA A 336 -29.37 -11.26 24.95
N LEU A 337 -28.09 -11.60 24.79
CA LEU A 337 -27.03 -10.70 24.34
C LEU A 337 -26.45 -11.20 23.01
N ASN A 338 -26.22 -10.29 22.07
CA ASN A 338 -25.58 -10.57 20.78
C ASN A 338 -24.64 -9.43 20.40
N TRP A 339 -23.50 -9.74 19.79
CA TRP A 339 -22.52 -8.74 19.30
C TRP A 339 -21.86 -9.17 17.98
N THR A 340 -21.11 -8.25 17.37
CA THR A 340 -20.27 -8.51 16.21
C THR A 340 -18.87 -8.95 16.65
N ALA A 341 -18.32 -9.99 16.00
CA ALA A 341 -16.99 -10.51 16.30
C ALA A 341 -15.88 -9.46 16.10
N ALA A 342 -14.86 -9.49 16.96
CA ALA A 342 -13.65 -8.68 16.82
C ALA A 342 -12.56 -9.46 16.06
N ALA A 343 -11.86 -8.80 15.13
CA ALA A 343 -10.77 -9.42 14.38
C ALA A 343 -9.62 -9.85 15.31
N GLY A 344 -9.10 -11.07 15.12
CA GLY A 344 -8.01 -11.60 15.96
C GLY A 344 -8.43 -11.99 17.39
N ALA A 345 -9.73 -11.96 17.72
CA ALA A 345 -10.25 -12.47 18.97
C ALA A 345 -10.25 -14.00 19.00
N VAL A 346 -9.76 -14.59 20.08
CA VAL A 346 -9.82 -16.04 20.36
C VAL A 346 -11.05 -16.38 21.21
N SER A 347 -11.43 -15.48 22.12
CA SER A 347 -12.62 -15.65 22.96
C SER A 347 -13.21 -14.31 23.41
N TYR A 348 -14.38 -14.35 24.04
CA TYR A 348 -15.08 -13.20 24.60
C TYR A 348 -15.43 -13.40 26.08
N GLN A 349 -15.50 -12.29 26.80
CA GLN A 349 -16.04 -12.21 28.15
C GLN A 349 -17.11 -11.12 28.22
N VAL A 350 -18.24 -11.45 28.83
CA VAL A 350 -19.37 -10.54 29.04
C VAL A 350 -19.38 -10.10 30.49
N ASN A 351 -19.37 -8.78 30.70
CA ASN A 351 -19.41 -8.15 32.01
C ASN A 351 -20.68 -7.32 32.16
N ARG A 352 -21.24 -7.30 33.39
CA ARG A 352 -22.50 -6.63 33.72
C ARG A 352 -22.37 -5.75 34.96
N GLY A 353 -23.12 -4.66 34.99
CA GLY A 353 -23.37 -3.81 36.15
C GLY A 353 -24.83 -3.36 36.23
N THR A 354 -25.20 -2.67 37.32
CA THR A 354 -26.54 -2.10 37.53
C THR A 354 -26.56 -0.58 37.41
N THR A 355 -25.41 0.04 37.10
CA THR A 355 -25.24 1.48 36.96
C THR A 355 -24.85 1.81 35.52
N ASN A 356 -25.49 2.83 34.94
CA ASN A 356 -25.13 3.34 33.61
C ASN A 356 -23.66 3.82 33.62
N GLY A 357 -22.89 3.49 32.57
CA GLY A 357 -21.45 3.72 32.52
C GLY A 357 -20.57 2.78 33.36
N GLY A 358 -21.13 1.87 34.16
CA GLY A 358 -20.40 0.93 35.02
C GLY A 358 -20.29 1.38 36.49
N PRO A 359 -19.50 0.68 37.32
CA PRO A 359 -18.60 -0.42 36.98
C PRO A 359 -19.32 -1.72 36.57
N TYR A 360 -18.71 -2.52 35.70
CA TYR A 360 -19.22 -3.82 35.24
C TYR A 360 -18.63 -4.97 36.06
N GLY A 361 -18.93 -4.99 37.36
CA GLY A 361 -18.27 -5.89 38.33
C GLY A 361 -18.67 -7.37 38.26
N THR A 362 -19.72 -7.73 37.53
CA THR A 362 -20.16 -9.13 37.41
C THR A 362 -19.71 -9.73 36.08
N VAL A 363 -18.96 -10.85 36.12
CA VAL A 363 -18.68 -11.66 34.93
C VAL A 363 -19.87 -12.58 34.68
N VAL A 364 -20.58 -12.36 33.58
CA VAL A 364 -21.74 -13.17 33.17
C VAL A 364 -21.27 -14.48 32.55
N ALA A 365 -20.27 -14.40 31.66
CA ALA A 365 -19.66 -15.52 30.98
C ALA A 365 -18.26 -15.14 30.48
N SER A 366 -17.35 -16.10 30.39
CA SER A 366 -15.99 -15.94 29.89
C SER A 366 -15.59 -17.13 29.01
N GLY A 367 -14.56 -16.94 28.18
CA GLY A 367 -14.08 -17.99 27.27
C GLY A 367 -15.05 -18.33 26.13
N LEU A 368 -15.99 -17.43 25.82
CA LEU A 368 -16.98 -17.66 24.77
C LEU A 368 -16.32 -17.60 23.39
N THR A 369 -16.55 -18.60 22.54
CA THR A 369 -16.19 -18.54 21.11
C THR A 369 -17.36 -18.05 20.24
N ALA A 370 -18.59 -18.20 20.72
CA ALA A 370 -19.79 -17.65 20.10
C ALA A 370 -19.92 -16.14 20.38
N THR A 371 -20.65 -15.44 19.51
CA THR A 371 -20.93 -13.99 19.62
C THR A 371 -22.29 -13.69 20.25
N SER A 372 -22.79 -14.61 21.08
CA SER A 372 -24.08 -14.50 21.75
C SER A 372 -24.06 -15.27 23.07
N VAL A 373 -24.76 -14.75 24.09
CA VAL A 373 -25.01 -15.46 25.35
C VAL A 373 -26.33 -14.99 25.96
N THR A 374 -26.99 -15.84 26.73
CA THR A 374 -28.17 -15.43 27.53
C THR A 374 -27.79 -15.38 29.00
N ASP A 375 -27.98 -14.22 29.63
CA ASP A 375 -27.86 -14.05 31.07
C ASP A 375 -29.17 -14.43 31.75
N ASN A 376 -29.19 -15.58 32.44
CA ASN A 376 -30.34 -16.10 33.19
C ASN A 376 -30.25 -15.79 34.70
N THR A 377 -29.32 -14.92 35.11
CA THR A 377 -29.07 -14.60 36.54
C THR A 377 -29.68 -13.27 36.97
N VAL A 378 -30.50 -12.69 36.12
CA VAL A 378 -31.08 -11.36 36.27
C VAL A 378 -32.45 -11.42 36.96
N VAL A 379 -32.81 -10.33 37.63
CA VAL A 379 -34.10 -10.17 38.30
C VAL A 379 -34.98 -9.18 37.53
N ASN A 380 -36.27 -9.51 37.42
CA ASN A 380 -37.25 -8.63 36.80
C ASN A 380 -37.35 -7.27 37.51
N GLY A 381 -37.56 -6.21 36.73
CA GLY A 381 -37.65 -4.82 37.20
C GLY A 381 -36.31 -4.13 37.43
N THR A 382 -35.18 -4.86 37.38
CA THR A 382 -33.83 -4.29 37.54
C THR A 382 -33.22 -4.03 36.16
N THR A 383 -32.80 -2.79 35.89
CA THR A 383 -32.05 -2.46 34.66
C THR A 383 -30.60 -2.90 34.81
N TYR A 384 -30.15 -3.75 33.89
CA TYR A 384 -28.76 -4.19 33.80
C TYR A 384 -28.06 -3.59 32.59
N TYR A 385 -26.78 -3.30 32.74
CA TYR A 385 -25.92 -2.74 31.70
C TYR A 385 -24.77 -3.70 31.41
N TYR A 386 -24.53 -3.98 30.13
CA TYR A 386 -23.59 -5.00 29.67
C TYR A 386 -22.53 -4.40 28.76
N VAL A 387 -21.33 -4.97 28.83
CA VAL A 387 -20.23 -4.79 27.87
C VAL A 387 -19.58 -6.13 27.58
N VAL A 388 -19.00 -6.26 26.39
CA VAL A 388 -18.20 -7.43 26.01
C VAL A 388 -16.77 -6.99 25.74
N VAL A 389 -15.81 -7.81 26.17
CA VAL A 389 -14.40 -7.70 25.77
C VAL A 389 -14.00 -8.92 24.94
N ALA A 390 -13.12 -8.71 23.98
CA ALA A 390 -12.45 -9.75 23.21
C ALA A 390 -11.09 -10.06 23.82
N VAL A 391 -10.64 -11.32 23.70
CA VAL A 391 -9.40 -11.79 24.30
C VAL A 391 -8.60 -12.60 23.28
N ASN A 392 -7.29 -12.36 23.21
CA ASN A 392 -6.32 -13.22 22.55
C ASN A 392 -5.05 -13.36 23.40
N SER A 393 -4.01 -13.99 22.88
CA SER A 393 -2.72 -14.13 23.57
C SER A 393 -2.00 -12.80 23.84
N GLY A 394 -2.35 -11.74 23.10
CA GLY A 394 -1.87 -10.37 23.30
C GLY A 394 -2.54 -9.63 24.45
N GLY A 395 -3.71 -10.09 24.88
CA GLY A 395 -4.44 -9.54 26.03
C GLY A 395 -5.93 -9.34 25.77
N VAL A 396 -6.51 -8.45 26.57
CA VAL A 396 -7.95 -8.13 26.57
C VAL A 396 -8.19 -6.80 25.86
N SER A 397 -9.20 -6.75 25.00
CA SER A 397 -9.61 -5.53 24.31
C SER A 397 -10.23 -4.50 25.28
N PRO A 398 -10.42 -3.24 24.86
CA PRO A 398 -11.39 -2.36 25.50
C PRO A 398 -12.80 -2.94 25.47
N ASN A 399 -13.69 -2.39 26.30
CA ASN A 399 -15.12 -2.73 26.30
C ASN A 399 -15.78 -2.34 24.97
N SER A 400 -16.76 -3.14 24.55
CA SER A 400 -17.70 -2.80 23.48
C SER A 400 -18.53 -1.56 23.80
N ASN A 401 -19.42 -1.17 22.86
CA ASN A 401 -20.54 -0.31 23.22
C ASN A 401 -21.34 -0.94 24.38
N GLN A 402 -21.87 -0.10 25.27
CA GLN A 402 -22.75 -0.56 26.34
C GLN A 402 -24.13 -0.88 25.76
N ALA A 403 -24.74 -1.97 26.21
CA ALA A 403 -26.15 -2.27 25.99
C ALA A 403 -26.88 -2.42 27.32
N SER A 404 -28.18 -2.14 27.37
CA SER A 404 -28.98 -2.30 28.59
C SER A 404 -30.31 -2.98 28.31
N ALA A 405 -30.82 -3.65 29.34
CA ALA A 405 -32.12 -4.29 29.33
C ALA A 405 -32.70 -4.34 30.74
N THR A 406 -34.01 -4.19 30.85
CA THR A 406 -34.77 -4.39 32.09
C THR A 406 -35.64 -5.62 31.89
N PRO A 407 -35.23 -6.80 32.38
CA PRO A 407 -36.08 -7.98 32.41
C PRO A 407 -37.40 -7.66 33.10
N ALA A 408 -38.50 -8.19 32.62
CA ALA A 408 -39.78 -8.07 33.29
C ALA A 408 -40.52 -9.39 33.22
N ALA A 409 -41.39 -9.62 34.21
CA ALA A 409 -42.34 -10.72 34.09
C ALA A 409 -43.24 -10.43 32.88
N ALA A 410 -43.77 -11.49 32.27
CA ALA A 410 -44.92 -11.30 31.39
C ALA A 410 -46.00 -10.52 32.18
N PRO A 411 -46.73 -9.59 31.55
CA PRO A 411 -47.86 -8.93 32.20
C PRO A 411 -48.80 -9.97 32.81
N ASN A 412 -49.33 -9.74 34.02
CA ASN A 412 -50.31 -10.64 34.63
C ASN A 412 -51.65 -10.45 33.89
N PRO A 413 -52.09 -11.42 33.08
CA PRO A 413 -53.26 -11.23 32.27
C PRO A 413 -54.51 -11.40 33.14
N VAL A 414 -55.45 -10.47 32.98
CA VAL A 414 -56.78 -10.51 33.60
C VAL A 414 -57.75 -11.31 32.75
N LEU A 415 -57.49 -11.43 31.45
CA LEU A 415 -58.26 -12.22 30.51
C LEU A 415 -57.38 -12.69 29.33
N GLU A 416 -57.45 -13.98 29.01
CA GLU A 416 -56.70 -14.60 27.91
C GLU A 416 -57.63 -15.50 27.08
N VAL A 417 -57.62 -15.38 25.76
CA VAL A 417 -58.47 -16.16 24.85
C VAL A 417 -57.63 -16.83 23.76
N ASN A 418 -57.70 -18.17 23.68
CA ASN A 418 -57.14 -18.92 22.57
C ASN A 418 -58.13 -18.91 21.39
N ALA A 419 -57.93 -18.01 20.43
CA ALA A 419 -58.84 -17.83 19.32
C ALA A 419 -58.86 -19.07 18.41
N GLY A 420 -60.06 -19.59 18.13
CA GLY A 420 -60.29 -20.80 17.35
C GLY A 420 -59.91 -22.12 18.03
N GLY A 421 -59.42 -22.09 19.27
CA GLY A 421 -58.88 -23.25 19.98
C GLY A 421 -59.54 -23.55 21.33
N GLY A 422 -59.14 -24.68 21.94
CA GLY A 422 -59.47 -25.02 23.32
C GLY A 422 -58.56 -24.31 24.33
N ALA A 423 -58.81 -24.51 25.62
CA ALA A 423 -57.98 -23.90 26.67
C ALA A 423 -56.54 -24.45 26.64
N VAL A 424 -55.55 -23.55 26.76
CA VAL A 424 -54.11 -23.86 26.68
C VAL A 424 -53.36 -22.95 27.66
N GLY A 425 -52.73 -23.53 28.69
CA GLY A 425 -52.05 -22.72 29.72
C GLY A 425 -53.05 -21.80 30.42
N GLY A 426 -52.75 -20.50 30.50
CA GLY A 426 -53.64 -19.46 31.01
C GLY A 426 -54.76 -19.03 30.04
N PHE A 427 -54.64 -19.36 28.75
CA PHE A 427 -55.61 -18.99 27.73
C PHE A 427 -56.88 -19.84 27.84
N ALA A 428 -58.00 -19.19 28.06
CA ALA A 428 -59.31 -19.83 28.02
C ALA A 428 -59.67 -20.26 26.58
N ALA A 429 -60.59 -21.22 26.48
CA ALA A 429 -61.13 -21.63 25.18
C ALA A 429 -61.82 -20.47 24.46
N ASP A 430 -61.86 -20.55 23.13
CA ASP A 430 -62.41 -19.50 22.27
C ASP A 430 -63.84 -19.10 22.68
N SER A 431 -64.00 -17.83 23.09
CA SER A 431 -65.25 -17.30 23.65
C SER A 431 -65.36 -15.79 23.41
N GLY A 432 -66.57 -15.24 23.58
CA GLY A 432 -66.84 -13.81 23.41
C GLY A 432 -66.82 -13.32 21.96
N PHE A 433 -66.74 -14.22 20.98
CA PHE A 433 -66.71 -13.87 19.56
C PHE A 433 -68.11 -13.65 18.96
N SER A 434 -68.17 -12.88 17.87
CA SER A 434 -69.32 -12.81 16.96
C SER A 434 -68.83 -12.93 15.52
N GLY A 435 -69.37 -13.92 14.79
CA GLY A 435 -68.95 -14.24 13.42
C GLY A 435 -67.61 -14.98 13.31
N GLY A 436 -67.17 -15.17 12.07
CA GLY A 436 -65.94 -15.90 11.75
C GLY A 436 -66.07 -17.43 11.85
N GLN A 437 -65.03 -18.12 11.39
CA GLN A 437 -64.81 -19.56 11.46
C GLN A 437 -63.46 -19.86 12.11
N THR A 438 -63.22 -21.11 12.49
CA THR A 438 -61.97 -21.53 13.15
C THR A 438 -61.06 -22.31 12.20
N GLY A 439 -59.77 -22.33 12.50
CA GLY A 439 -58.78 -23.16 11.82
C GLY A 439 -57.65 -23.57 12.76
N SER A 440 -56.89 -24.58 12.36
CA SER A 440 -55.75 -25.08 13.14
C SER A 440 -54.64 -25.63 12.26
N THR A 441 -53.45 -25.77 12.84
CA THR A 441 -52.26 -26.35 12.20
C THR A 441 -51.47 -27.17 13.22
N THR A 442 -50.72 -28.15 12.73
CA THR A 442 -49.74 -28.90 13.54
C THR A 442 -48.31 -28.35 13.35
N ALA A 443 -48.11 -27.37 12.46
CA ALA A 443 -46.81 -26.77 12.22
C ALA A 443 -46.27 -26.05 13.47
N SER A 444 -44.97 -26.18 13.73
CA SER A 444 -44.30 -25.40 14.77
C SER A 444 -44.30 -23.92 14.40
N ILE A 445 -44.44 -23.05 15.40
CA ILE A 445 -44.42 -21.59 15.22
C ILE A 445 -43.11 -21.04 15.75
N ASP A 446 -42.43 -20.23 14.96
CA ASP A 446 -41.22 -19.52 15.39
C ASP A 446 -41.62 -18.36 16.33
N LEU A 447 -41.25 -18.50 17.60
CA LEU A 447 -41.49 -17.54 18.67
C LEU A 447 -40.26 -16.69 19.00
N SER A 448 -39.12 -16.93 18.35
CA SER A 448 -37.83 -16.33 18.73
C SER A 448 -37.81 -14.79 18.60
N GLY A 449 -38.68 -14.23 17.76
CA GLY A 449 -38.85 -12.77 17.59
C GLY A 449 -39.96 -12.14 18.45
N ALA A 450 -40.68 -12.93 19.25
CA ALA A 450 -41.80 -12.44 20.05
C ALA A 450 -41.37 -12.18 21.50
N ILE A 451 -41.72 -11.00 22.02
CA ILE A 451 -41.49 -10.63 23.42
C ILE A 451 -42.71 -11.06 24.23
N TYR A 452 -42.52 -11.92 25.23
CA TYR A 452 -43.59 -12.58 26.00
C TYR A 452 -44.60 -13.34 25.13
N PRO A 453 -44.17 -14.37 24.36
CA PRO A 453 -45.09 -15.14 23.55
C PRO A 453 -46.04 -15.98 24.41
N ALA A 454 -47.30 -16.06 23.97
CA ALA A 454 -48.24 -17.08 24.39
C ALA A 454 -47.68 -18.50 24.13
N PRO A 455 -48.21 -19.55 24.80
CA PRO A 455 -47.84 -20.93 24.52
C PRO A 455 -47.95 -21.28 23.03
N GLN A 456 -47.07 -22.14 22.52
CA GLN A 456 -47.03 -22.51 21.10
C GLN A 456 -48.40 -22.94 20.54
N ALA A 457 -49.19 -23.67 21.34
CA ALA A 457 -50.50 -24.14 20.93
C ALA A 457 -51.54 -23.01 20.72
N VAL A 458 -51.37 -21.83 21.32
CA VAL A 458 -52.20 -20.65 21.01
C VAL A 458 -51.98 -20.18 19.58
N TYR A 459 -50.74 -20.18 19.10
CA TYR A 459 -50.41 -19.82 17.72
C TYR A 459 -50.71 -20.93 16.69
N GLN A 460 -51.18 -22.11 17.15
CA GLN A 460 -51.53 -23.24 16.29
C GLN A 460 -53.04 -23.32 16.01
N THR A 461 -53.84 -22.48 16.67
CA THR A 461 -55.27 -22.29 16.40
C THR A 461 -55.53 -20.83 16.04
N TRP A 462 -56.59 -20.57 15.28
CA TRP A 462 -57.00 -19.21 14.96
C TRP A 462 -58.49 -19.09 14.65
N ARG A 463 -59.02 -17.87 14.84
CA ARG A 463 -60.30 -17.44 14.26
C ARG A 463 -60.03 -16.61 13.01
N THR A 464 -60.80 -16.85 11.96
CA THR A 464 -60.69 -16.14 10.68
C THR A 464 -62.05 -15.78 10.11
N GLY A 465 -62.10 -14.80 9.20
CA GLY A 465 -63.32 -14.44 8.48
C GLY A 465 -63.92 -15.58 7.65
N ILE A 466 -65.21 -15.48 7.33
CA ILE A 466 -65.90 -16.40 6.42
C ILE A 466 -65.99 -15.73 5.04
N LYS A 467 -65.74 -16.49 3.98
CA LYS A 467 -65.88 -16.01 2.59
C LYS A 467 -67.28 -15.41 2.38
N LYS A 468 -67.35 -14.15 1.94
CA LYS A 468 -68.57 -13.30 1.77
C LYS A 468 -69.17 -12.73 3.07
N SER A 469 -68.66 -13.08 4.25
CA SER A 469 -68.96 -12.43 5.53
C SER A 469 -67.67 -12.37 6.39
N PRO A 470 -66.67 -11.60 5.94
CA PRO A 470 -65.29 -11.78 6.42
C PRO A 470 -65.05 -11.12 7.78
N ASN A 471 -65.96 -10.26 8.25
CA ASN A 471 -65.77 -9.50 9.48
C ASN A 471 -66.19 -10.33 10.69
N PHE A 472 -65.43 -10.22 11.78
CA PHE A 472 -65.78 -10.80 13.07
C PHE A 472 -65.29 -9.90 14.20
N SER A 473 -65.78 -10.12 15.41
CA SER A 473 -65.35 -9.37 16.59
C SER A 473 -65.24 -10.26 17.81
N TYR A 474 -64.56 -9.74 18.85
CA TYR A 474 -64.54 -10.25 20.21
C TYR A 474 -65.02 -9.16 21.16
N THR A 475 -65.96 -9.51 22.03
CA THR A 475 -66.40 -8.69 23.17
C THR A 475 -65.81 -9.28 24.44
N LEU A 476 -64.68 -8.74 24.86
CA LEU A 476 -63.96 -9.15 26.06
C LEU A 476 -64.70 -8.52 27.25
N SER A 477 -65.26 -9.35 28.14
CA SER A 477 -66.14 -8.92 29.24
C SER A 477 -65.55 -9.26 30.60
N GLY A 478 -66.10 -8.69 31.68
CA GLY A 478 -65.64 -8.95 33.05
C GLY A 478 -64.52 -8.02 33.52
N LEU A 479 -64.31 -6.90 32.82
CA LEU A 479 -63.32 -5.88 33.16
C LEU A 479 -63.93 -4.79 34.04
N ALA A 480 -63.11 -4.08 34.81
CA ALA A 480 -63.56 -2.94 35.59
C ALA A 480 -63.88 -1.76 34.65
N ALA A 481 -65.14 -1.30 34.66
CA ALA A 481 -65.60 -0.22 33.80
C ALA A 481 -64.79 1.07 34.02
N GLY A 482 -64.34 1.69 32.94
CA GLY A 482 -63.52 2.92 32.99
C GLY A 482 -62.05 2.72 33.34
N SER A 483 -61.60 1.50 33.67
CA SER A 483 -60.18 1.20 33.90
C SER A 483 -59.42 1.07 32.58
N ALA A 484 -58.17 1.55 32.58
CA ALA A 484 -57.23 1.34 31.49
C ALA A 484 -56.63 -0.06 31.58
N TYR A 485 -56.40 -0.67 30.42
CA TYR A 485 -55.82 -2.00 30.26
C TYR A 485 -54.82 -2.00 29.09
N SER A 486 -53.83 -2.87 29.19
CA SER A 486 -53.00 -3.29 28.05
C SER A 486 -53.71 -4.43 27.32
N LEU A 487 -53.84 -4.32 25.99
CA LEU A 487 -54.41 -5.33 25.11
C LEU A 487 -53.31 -5.85 24.19
N ARG A 488 -53.00 -7.15 24.24
CA ARG A 488 -52.07 -7.80 23.32
C ARG A 488 -52.82 -8.73 22.38
N LEU A 489 -52.59 -8.53 21.08
CA LEU A 489 -53.15 -9.35 20.00
C LEU A 489 -52.05 -10.22 19.41
N HIS A 490 -52.27 -11.53 19.44
CA HIS A 490 -51.33 -12.56 19.02
C HIS A 490 -51.69 -13.06 17.63
N PHE A 491 -50.76 -12.94 16.70
CA PHE A 491 -50.94 -13.36 15.32
C PHE A 491 -49.83 -14.31 14.90
N ALA A 492 -50.18 -15.29 14.08
CA ALA A 492 -49.29 -16.05 13.23
C ALA A 492 -49.99 -16.27 11.90
N GLU A 493 -49.31 -16.03 10.78
CA GLU A 493 -49.86 -16.38 9.49
C GLU A 493 -49.54 -17.84 9.17
N ASN A 494 -50.55 -18.70 9.25
CA ASN A 494 -50.40 -20.15 9.08
C ASN A 494 -50.96 -20.68 7.76
N SER A 495 -51.67 -19.85 7.01
CA SER A 495 -52.47 -20.26 5.85
C SER A 495 -51.97 -19.69 4.52
N VAL A 496 -51.59 -18.41 4.47
CA VAL A 496 -51.03 -17.78 3.27
C VAL A 496 -49.50 -17.77 3.29
N SER A 497 -48.89 -17.70 2.11
CA SER A 497 -47.43 -17.85 1.92
C SER A 497 -46.76 -16.66 1.24
N ARG A 498 -47.45 -15.51 1.13
CA ARG A 498 -46.91 -14.29 0.53
C ARG A 498 -47.46 -13.05 1.21
N SER A 499 -46.65 -12.00 1.24
CA SER A 499 -47.08 -10.65 1.61
C SER A 499 -48.19 -10.16 0.68
N GLY A 500 -49.11 -9.38 1.23
CA GLY A 500 -50.27 -8.79 0.58
C GLY A 500 -51.47 -9.71 0.41
N ALA A 501 -51.33 -11.00 0.70
CA ALA A 501 -52.41 -11.97 0.49
C ALA A 501 -53.58 -11.79 1.48
N ARG A 502 -53.32 -11.30 2.69
CA ARG A 502 -54.33 -11.03 3.71
C ARG A 502 -54.05 -9.66 4.34
N LYS A 503 -55.01 -8.73 4.20
CA LYS A 503 -54.96 -7.41 4.83
C LYS A 503 -56.31 -7.10 5.47
N PHE A 504 -56.28 -6.65 6.71
CA PHE A 504 -57.48 -6.31 7.46
C PHE A 504 -57.23 -5.15 8.43
N ASP A 505 -58.29 -4.43 8.75
CA ASP A 505 -58.28 -3.42 9.80
C ASP A 505 -58.62 -4.08 11.13
N VAL A 506 -58.04 -3.56 12.22
CA VAL A 506 -58.45 -3.89 13.58
C VAL A 506 -58.91 -2.63 14.27
N THR A 507 -60.10 -2.66 14.86
CA THR A 507 -60.59 -1.62 15.75
C THR A 507 -60.69 -2.14 17.18
N VAL A 508 -60.40 -1.27 18.14
CA VAL A 508 -60.58 -1.53 19.58
C VAL A 508 -61.51 -0.44 20.11
N ASN A 509 -62.65 -0.84 20.66
CA ASN A 509 -63.73 0.06 21.07
C ASN A 509 -64.14 1.05 19.96
N GLY A 510 -64.17 0.58 18.72
CA GLY A 510 -64.51 1.38 17.53
C GLY A 510 -63.37 2.24 16.99
N VAL A 511 -62.25 2.39 17.72
CA VAL A 511 -61.07 3.14 17.27
C VAL A 511 -60.18 2.21 16.43
N LYS A 512 -59.83 2.61 15.21
CA LYS A 512 -58.92 1.84 14.35
C LYS A 512 -57.49 1.88 14.91
N VAL A 513 -56.97 0.72 15.30
CA VAL A 513 -55.62 0.56 15.88
C VAL A 513 -54.64 -0.11 14.93
N LEU A 514 -55.14 -0.86 13.96
CA LEU A 514 -54.35 -1.40 12.85
C LEU A 514 -55.11 -1.14 11.53
N SER A 515 -54.38 -0.67 10.52
CA SER A 515 -54.93 -0.35 9.19
C SER A 515 -54.25 -1.20 8.14
N ALA A 516 -55.04 -1.90 7.32
CA ALA A 516 -54.59 -2.82 6.27
C ALA A 516 -53.46 -3.75 6.73
N PHE A 517 -53.58 -4.28 7.95
CA PHE A 517 -52.54 -5.05 8.61
C PHE A 517 -52.29 -6.39 7.94
N ASP A 518 -51.01 -6.67 7.70
CA ASP A 518 -50.51 -7.86 7.04
C ASP A 518 -49.64 -8.65 8.01
N VAL A 519 -50.19 -9.74 8.55
CA VAL A 519 -49.51 -10.59 9.53
C VAL A 519 -48.24 -11.21 8.96
N PHE A 520 -48.28 -11.68 7.71
CA PHE A 520 -47.14 -12.32 7.04
C PHE A 520 -45.98 -11.34 6.92
N ALA A 521 -46.27 -10.12 6.45
CA ALA A 521 -45.26 -9.08 6.32
C ALA A 521 -44.71 -8.64 7.68
N ALA A 522 -45.58 -8.48 8.68
CA ALA A 522 -45.19 -8.04 10.02
C ALA A 522 -44.37 -9.09 10.80
N ALA A 523 -44.67 -10.38 10.64
CA ALA A 523 -43.93 -11.46 11.26
C ALA A 523 -42.67 -11.89 10.47
N GLY A 524 -42.50 -11.39 9.24
CA GLY A 524 -41.39 -11.76 8.36
C GLY A 524 -41.47 -13.17 7.80
N GLY A 525 -42.68 -13.73 7.65
CA GLY A 525 -42.91 -15.04 7.02
C GLY A 525 -44.11 -15.82 7.56
N LYS A 526 -44.34 -16.99 6.95
CA LYS A 526 -45.34 -17.98 7.38
C LYS A 526 -44.86 -18.69 8.65
N ASN A 527 -45.79 -19.07 9.54
CA ASN A 527 -45.52 -19.77 10.80
C ASN A 527 -44.56 -19.02 11.74
N LYS A 528 -44.60 -17.69 11.70
CA LYS A 528 -43.88 -16.82 12.64
C LYS A 528 -44.88 -16.03 13.45
N ALA A 529 -44.63 -15.91 14.76
CA ALA A 529 -45.48 -15.11 15.63
C ALA A 529 -45.15 -13.62 15.50
N VAL A 530 -46.18 -12.79 15.56
CA VAL A 530 -46.08 -11.34 15.77
C VAL A 530 -47.15 -10.90 16.75
N ILE A 531 -46.75 -10.08 17.72
CA ILE A 531 -47.63 -9.57 18.78
C ILE A 531 -47.81 -8.07 18.59
N LYS A 532 -49.05 -7.58 18.73
CA LYS A 532 -49.36 -6.14 18.71
C LYS A 532 -50.02 -5.74 20.03
N GLY A 533 -49.35 -4.87 20.78
CA GLY A 533 -49.85 -4.30 22.03
C GLY A 533 -50.53 -2.95 21.82
N PHE A 534 -51.59 -2.70 22.56
CA PHE A 534 -52.36 -1.44 22.58
C PHE A 534 -52.76 -1.11 24.02
N THR A 535 -53.04 0.16 24.29
CA THR A 535 -53.73 0.57 25.52
C THR A 535 -55.16 0.96 25.20
N THR A 536 -56.10 0.55 26.06
CA THR A 536 -57.51 0.92 25.90
C THR A 536 -58.22 0.97 27.24
N THR A 537 -59.42 1.52 27.26
CA THR A 537 -60.26 1.63 28.46
C THR A 537 -61.48 0.75 28.30
N ALA A 538 -61.81 -0.05 29.31
CA ALA A 538 -63.07 -0.80 29.30
C ALA A 538 -64.27 0.17 29.28
N ASN A 539 -65.26 -0.10 28.43
CA ASN A 539 -66.45 0.74 28.31
C ASN A 539 -67.30 0.74 29.60
N ALA A 540 -68.40 1.49 29.63
CA ALA A 540 -69.28 1.57 30.80
C ALA A 540 -69.86 0.21 31.25
N GLY A 541 -69.89 -0.79 30.38
CA GLY A 541 -70.29 -2.16 30.68
C GLY A 541 -69.14 -3.08 31.12
N GLY A 542 -67.93 -2.56 31.31
CA GLY A 542 -66.77 -3.38 31.65
C GLY A 542 -66.28 -4.26 30.50
N GLN A 543 -66.36 -3.74 29.27
CA GLN A 543 -66.01 -4.49 28.06
C GLN A 543 -64.99 -3.78 27.18
N ILE A 544 -64.17 -4.58 26.49
CA ILE A 544 -63.35 -4.15 25.35
C ILE A 544 -63.84 -4.90 24.12
N VAL A 545 -64.20 -4.18 23.06
CA VAL A 545 -64.65 -4.76 21.79
C VAL A 545 -63.53 -4.66 20.76
N VAL A 546 -63.00 -5.79 20.32
CA VAL A 546 -61.99 -5.88 19.26
C VAL A 546 -62.67 -6.37 17.99
N SER A 547 -62.69 -5.56 16.93
CA SER A 547 -63.31 -5.94 15.65
C SER A 547 -62.26 -6.06 14.55
N PHE A 548 -62.41 -7.09 13.73
CA PHE A 548 -61.52 -7.41 12.61
C PHE A 548 -62.32 -7.26 11.32
N THR A 549 -61.92 -6.32 10.48
CA THR A 549 -62.65 -5.93 9.27
C THR A 549 -61.79 -6.13 8.04
N ALA A 550 -62.29 -6.88 7.06
CA ALA A 550 -61.56 -7.10 5.83
C ALA A 550 -61.44 -5.82 4.99
N VAL A 551 -60.28 -5.59 4.38
CA VAL A 551 -60.10 -4.48 3.42
C VAL A 551 -60.84 -4.79 2.10
N THR A 552 -60.92 -6.06 1.72
CA THR A 552 -61.70 -6.54 0.56
C THR A 552 -62.42 -7.85 0.89
N ALA A 553 -63.51 -8.16 0.19
CA ALA A 553 -64.32 -9.36 0.45
C ALA A 553 -63.61 -10.72 0.25
N ALA A 554 -62.38 -10.70 -0.28
CA ALA A 554 -61.53 -11.89 -0.48
C ALA A 554 -60.42 -12.03 0.59
N GLN A 555 -60.32 -11.09 1.54
CA GLN A 555 -59.26 -11.04 2.54
C GLN A 555 -59.83 -11.28 3.94
N ASP A 556 -60.01 -12.56 4.28
CA ASP A 556 -60.53 -12.99 5.58
C ASP A 556 -59.50 -12.65 6.69
N PRO A 557 -59.83 -11.79 7.69
CA PRO A 557 -58.95 -11.44 8.81
C PRO A 557 -58.55 -12.66 9.64
N ILE A 558 -57.51 -12.56 10.49
CA ILE A 558 -57.06 -13.67 11.35
C ILE A 558 -56.59 -13.16 12.72
N ILE A 559 -56.80 -13.97 13.77
CA ILE A 559 -56.23 -13.79 15.11
C ILE A 559 -56.02 -15.17 15.77
N ASN A 560 -54.92 -15.35 16.50
CA ASN A 560 -54.58 -16.59 17.20
C ASN A 560 -54.83 -16.52 18.71
N GLY A 561 -54.58 -15.36 19.32
CA GLY A 561 -54.81 -15.18 20.75
C GLY A 561 -55.02 -13.72 21.13
N ILE A 562 -55.68 -13.49 22.26
CA ILE A 562 -55.95 -12.17 22.81
C ILE A 562 -55.62 -12.21 24.31
N GLU A 563 -54.82 -11.26 24.79
CA GLU A 563 -54.54 -11.05 26.22
C GLU A 563 -54.95 -9.63 26.63
N VAL A 564 -55.55 -9.50 27.81
CA VAL A 564 -55.85 -8.22 28.47
C VAL A 564 -55.15 -8.22 29.81
N ASP A 565 -54.28 -7.24 30.04
CA ASP A 565 -53.47 -7.07 31.25
C ASP A 565 -53.80 -5.73 31.92
N TYR A 566 -53.60 -5.64 33.24
CA TYR A 566 -53.74 -4.39 34.00
C TYR A 566 -52.76 -3.30 33.55
#